data_AF-A0A672RJC6-F1
#
_entry.id   AF-A0A672RJC6-F1
#
_cell.length_a   1.000
_cell.length_b   1.000
_cell.length_c   1.000
_cell.angle_alpha   90.00
_cell.angle_beta   90.00
_cell.angle_gamma   90.00
#
_symmetry.space_group_name_H-M   'P 1'
#
loop_
_entity.id
_entity.type
_entity.pdbx_description
1 polymer ?
#
loop_
_entity_poly.entity_id
_entity_poly.type
_entity_poly.pdbx_seq_one_letter_code
_entity_poly.pdbx_strand_id
1 'polypeptide(L)'
;MILVLICALYPVLKTLCVQIHSAVTGSYVAGYHSVLLVNCPTEQTARDIGRSIMEKRLAACVNIFPRTTTMYYWKGEIRDTSEILLLVRTRTSLVQRLVTYIKAVHPYDIPEIISFPIDDGSQHYLKWMEDAVTDI
;
A
#
# COMPACT_ATOMS: atom_id res chain seq x y z
N MET A 1 -13.27 -30.34 -17.13
CA MET A 1 -13.79 -29.99 -15.80
C MET A 1 -12.76 -30.17 -14.69
N ILE A 2 -12.12 -31.33 -14.54
CA ILE A 2 -11.12 -31.59 -13.46
C ILE A 2 -9.91 -30.63 -13.53
N LEU A 3 -9.35 -30.39 -14.72
CA LEU A 3 -8.21 -29.48 -14.89
C LEU A 3 -8.53 -28.04 -14.48
N VAL A 4 -9.74 -27.56 -14.81
CA VAL A 4 -10.22 -26.22 -14.43
C VAL A 4 -10.36 -26.11 -12.91
N LEU A 5 -10.87 -27.15 -12.26
CA LEU A 5 -10.99 -27.21 -10.80
C LEU A 5 -9.61 -27.19 -10.12
N ILE A 6 -8.64 -27.95 -10.65
CA ILE A 6 -7.26 -27.97 -10.15
C ILE A 6 -6.60 -26.59 -10.31
N CYS A 7 -6.73 -25.96 -11.49
CA CYS A 7 -6.19 -24.62 -11.72
C CYS A 7 -6.83 -23.56 -10.80
N ALA A 8 -8.13 -23.68 -10.52
CA ALA A 8 -8.83 -22.77 -9.62
C ALA A 8 -8.45 -22.97 -8.14
N LEU A 9 -8.22 -24.21 -7.72
CA LEU A 9 -7.86 -24.56 -6.34
C LEU A 9 -6.37 -24.35 -6.01
N TYR A 10 -5.49 -24.47 -7.02
CA TYR A 10 -4.05 -24.33 -6.85
C TYR A 10 -3.60 -23.05 -6.12
N PRO A 11 -4.06 -21.83 -6.47
CA PRO A 11 -3.65 -20.63 -5.75
C PRO A 11 -4.08 -20.65 -4.28
N VAL A 12 -5.26 -21.18 -3.98
CA VAL A 12 -5.75 -21.31 -2.60
C VAL A 12 -4.89 -22.29 -1.80
N LEU A 13 -4.61 -23.46 -2.37
CA LEU A 13 -3.74 -24.48 -1.77
C LEU A 13 -2.32 -23.95 -1.55
N LYS A 14 -1.78 -23.19 -2.51
CA LYS A 14 -0.46 -22.57 -2.41
C LYS A 14 -0.42 -21.55 -1.26
N THR A 15 -1.41 -20.67 -1.17
CA THR A 15 -1.51 -19.67 -0.08
C THR A 15 -1.64 -20.37 1.28
N LEU A 16 -2.48 -21.39 1.38
CA LEU A 16 -2.65 -22.15 2.61
C LEU A 16 -1.35 -22.85 3.04
N CYS A 17 -0.63 -23.46 2.11
CA CYS A 17 0.66 -24.10 2.38
C CYS A 17 1.70 -23.09 2.92
N VAL A 18 1.77 -21.90 2.32
CA VAL A 18 2.65 -20.81 2.78
C VAL A 18 2.25 -20.32 4.17
N GLN A 19 0.96 -20.16 4.44
CA GLN A 19 0.45 -19.76 5.76
C GLN A 19 0.75 -20.81 6.84
N ILE A 20 0.56 -22.10 6.54
CA ILE A 20 0.88 -23.19 7.48
C ILE A 20 2.39 -23.24 7.72
N HIS A 21 3.21 -23.15 6.67
CA HIS A 21 4.66 -23.13 6.82
C HIS A 21 5.10 -21.96 7.70
N SER A 22 4.61 -20.74 7.41
CA SER A 22 4.85 -19.54 8.21
C SER A 22 4.44 -19.72 9.68
N ALA A 23 3.27 -20.31 9.94
CA ALA A 23 2.82 -20.57 11.32
C ALA A 23 3.72 -21.56 12.07
N VAL A 24 4.33 -22.51 11.36
CA VAL A 24 5.24 -23.52 11.94
C VAL A 24 6.67 -22.99 12.11
N THR A 25 7.18 -22.23 11.14
CA THR A 25 8.57 -21.77 11.12
C THR A 25 8.77 -20.37 11.69
N GLY A 26 7.69 -19.61 11.89
CA GLY A 26 7.75 -18.18 12.17
C GLY A 26 8.21 -17.34 10.99
N SER A 27 8.33 -17.90 9.78
CA SER A 27 8.74 -17.17 8.59
C SER A 27 7.65 -16.19 8.15
N TYR A 28 8.04 -15.05 7.56
CA TYR A 28 7.10 -14.07 7.05
C TYR A 28 6.38 -14.58 5.78
N VAL A 29 5.12 -14.17 5.59
CA VAL A 29 4.33 -14.44 4.37
C VAL A 29 4.52 -13.28 3.39
N ALA A 30 5.22 -13.55 2.29
CA ALA A 30 5.40 -12.58 1.21
C ALA A 30 4.04 -12.04 0.70
N GLY A 31 3.96 -10.73 0.51
CA GLY A 31 2.76 -10.04 0.05
C GLY A 31 1.66 -9.88 1.10
N TYR A 32 1.93 -10.14 2.38
CA TYR A 32 0.97 -9.87 3.46
C TYR A 32 0.86 -8.37 3.81
N HIS A 33 1.95 -7.64 3.61
CA HIS A 33 2.01 -6.18 3.70
C HIS A 33 2.33 -5.56 2.34
N SER A 34 2.00 -4.27 2.21
CA SER A 34 2.26 -3.48 1.02
C SER A 34 2.84 -2.11 1.36
N VAL A 35 3.62 -1.60 0.41
CA VAL A 35 4.05 -0.21 0.37
C VAL A 35 3.28 0.50 -0.74
N LEU A 36 2.75 1.68 -0.47
CA LEU A 36 2.08 2.52 -1.46
C LEU A 36 2.88 3.79 -1.70
N LEU A 37 2.95 4.20 -2.96
CA LEU A 37 3.34 5.53 -3.39
C LEU A 37 2.08 6.37 -3.60
N VAL A 38 2.07 7.59 -3.06
CA VAL A 38 0.98 8.55 -3.25
C VAL A 38 1.58 9.93 -3.53
N ASN A 39 1.22 10.56 -4.65
CA ASN A 39 1.62 11.94 -4.91
C ASN A 39 0.64 12.93 -4.28
N CYS A 40 1.12 14.11 -3.89
CA CYS A 40 0.33 15.18 -3.31
C CYS A 40 0.80 16.54 -3.86
N PRO A 41 -0.10 17.52 -4.07
CA PRO A 41 0.27 18.82 -4.63
C PRO A 41 1.12 19.68 -3.68
N THR A 42 0.95 19.51 -2.36
CA THR A 42 1.62 20.35 -1.35
C THR A 42 2.03 19.54 -0.14
N GLU A 43 2.99 20.08 0.63
CA GLU A 43 3.44 19.46 1.87
C GLU A 43 2.33 19.42 2.92
N GLN A 44 1.49 20.45 2.96
CA GLN A 44 0.35 20.49 3.87
C GLN A 44 -0.65 19.38 3.55
N THR A 45 -1.03 19.23 2.27
CA THR A 45 -1.92 18.14 1.82
C THR A 45 -1.33 16.76 2.18
N ALA A 46 -0.03 16.57 1.94
CA ALA A 46 0.65 15.32 2.24
C ALA A 46 0.64 14.99 3.75
N ARG A 47 0.85 16.00 4.60
CA ARG A 47 0.78 15.89 6.07
C ARG A 47 -0.64 15.59 6.55
N ASP A 48 -1.64 16.26 6.00
CA ASP A 48 -3.04 16.07 6.37
C ASP A 48 -3.55 14.69 5.97
N ILE A 49 -3.27 14.24 4.75
CA ILE A 49 -3.58 12.88 4.30
C ILE A 49 -2.84 11.87 5.16
N GLY A 50 -1.52 12.01 5.33
CA GLY A 50 -0.69 11.12 6.13
C GLY A 50 -1.18 10.97 7.57
N ARG A 51 -1.54 12.07 8.22
CA ARG A 51 -2.12 12.06 9.58
C ARG A 51 -3.46 11.34 9.60
N SER A 52 -4.36 11.67 8.68
CA SER A 52 -5.72 11.13 8.70
C SER A 52 -5.79 9.62 8.42
N ILE A 53 -4.93 9.09 7.54
CA ILE A 53 -4.86 7.63 7.30
C ILE A 53 -4.28 6.87 8.49
N MET A 54 -3.35 7.47 9.22
CA MET A 54 -2.79 6.89 10.44
C MET A 54 -3.80 6.93 11.60
N GLU A 55 -4.50 8.04 11.79
CA GLU A 55 -5.56 8.17 12.81
C GLU A 55 -6.69 7.14 12.60
N LYS A 56 -6.99 6.82 11.33
CA LYS A 56 -7.96 5.78 10.96
C LYS A 56 -7.39 4.36 10.99
N ARG A 57 -6.12 4.19 11.38
CA ARG A 57 -5.41 2.90 11.39
C ARG A 57 -5.43 2.17 10.04
N LEU A 58 -5.45 2.93 8.94
CA LEU A 58 -5.35 2.40 7.57
C LEU A 58 -3.90 2.26 7.11
N ALA A 59 -2.96 2.88 7.82
CA ALA A 59 -1.53 2.80 7.56
C ALA A 59 -0.76 2.74 8.89
N ALA A 60 0.27 1.90 8.93
CA ALA A 60 1.16 1.78 10.08
C ALA A 60 2.20 2.91 10.10
N CYS A 61 2.68 3.32 8.92
CA CYS A 61 3.74 4.31 8.78
C CYS A 61 3.60 5.09 7.47
N VAL A 62 4.01 6.35 7.47
CA VAL A 62 4.09 7.22 6.29
C VAL A 62 5.43 7.95 6.31
N ASN A 63 6.24 7.81 5.26
CA ASN A 63 7.32 8.75 4.99
C ASN A 63 6.82 9.85 4.06
N ILE A 64 7.19 11.09 4.36
CA ILE A 64 6.93 12.25 3.51
C ILE A 64 8.27 12.68 2.93
N PHE A 65 8.44 12.50 1.63
CA PHE A 65 9.63 12.97 0.94
C PHE A 65 9.51 14.49 0.69
N PRO A 66 10.63 15.23 0.71
CA PRO A 66 10.61 16.64 0.35
C PRO A 66 10.20 16.81 -1.12
N ARG A 67 10.02 18.08 -1.51
CA ARG A 67 9.61 18.51 -2.85
C ARG A 67 10.28 17.70 -3.98
N THR A 68 9.47 17.00 -4.76
CA THR A 68 9.84 16.30 -5.99
C THR A 68 9.36 17.07 -7.22
N THR A 69 9.94 16.75 -8.38
CA THR A 69 9.45 17.21 -9.69
C THR A 69 8.87 16.02 -10.43
N THR A 70 7.60 16.11 -10.81
CA THR A 70 6.89 15.09 -11.59
C THR A 70 6.72 15.59 -13.01
N MET A 71 7.17 14.82 -14.00
CA MET A 71 6.99 15.12 -15.43
C MET A 71 5.98 14.16 -16.06
N TYR A 72 5.02 14.69 -16.79
CA TYR A 72 3.95 13.89 -17.42
C TYR A 72 3.42 14.54 -18.69
N TYR A 73 2.71 13.75 -19.51
CA TYR A 73 2.03 14.26 -20.69
C TYR A 73 0.65 14.79 -20.35
N TRP A 74 0.36 16.01 -20.76
CA TRP A 74 -0.97 16.61 -20.67
C TRP A 74 -1.30 17.33 -21.97
N LYS A 75 -2.42 16.94 -22.60
CA LYS A 75 -2.90 17.53 -23.87
C LYS A 75 -1.82 17.60 -24.96
N GLY A 76 -0.96 16.57 -25.04
CA GLY A 76 0.10 16.47 -26.05
C GLY A 76 1.40 17.19 -25.70
N GLU A 77 1.48 17.87 -24.56
CA GLU A 77 2.68 18.56 -24.10
C GLU A 77 3.27 17.88 -22.86
N ILE A 78 4.58 17.94 -22.70
CA ILE A 78 5.24 17.56 -21.45
C ILE A 78 5.04 18.71 -20.46
N ARG A 79 4.53 18.38 -19.28
CA ARG A 79 4.38 19.28 -18.14
C ARG A 79 5.25 18.78 -17.00
N ASP A 80 5.89 19.72 -16.32
CA ASP A 80 6.50 19.51 -15.02
C ASP A 80 5.62 20.14 -13.94
N THR A 81 5.53 19.47 -12.80
CA THR A 81 4.87 19.99 -11.60
C THR A 81 5.69 19.65 -10.37
N SER A 82 5.55 20.48 -9.35
CA SER A 82 6.20 20.25 -8.07
C SER A 82 5.24 19.56 -7.12
N GLU A 83 5.66 18.41 -6.58
CA GLU A 83 4.81 17.55 -5.75
C GLU A 83 5.54 17.06 -4.51
N ILE A 84 4.79 16.35 -3.67
CA ILE A 84 5.27 15.68 -2.47
C ILE A 84 4.91 14.21 -2.59
N LEU A 85 5.90 13.34 -2.43
CA LEU A 85 5.72 11.91 -2.49
C LEU A 85 5.55 11.34 -1.08
N LEU A 86 4.48 10.57 -0.89
CA LEU A 86 4.26 9.76 0.30
C LEU A 86 4.64 8.31 0.02
N LEU A 87 5.29 7.69 0.99
CA LEU A 87 5.56 6.25 1.02
C LEU A 87 4.87 5.65 2.24
N VAL A 88 3.75 4.99 1.99
CA VAL A 88 2.82 4.50 3.00
C VAL A 88 3.01 3.01 3.18
N ARG A 89 3.10 2.51 4.42
CA ARG A 89 3.19 1.08 4.73
C ARG A 89 1.93 0.62 5.44
N THR A 90 1.33 -0.44 4.95
CA THR A 90 0.09 -1.01 5.50
C THR A 90 -0.01 -2.51 5.22
N ARG A 91 -1.06 -3.14 5.74
CA ARG A 91 -1.43 -4.50 5.39
C ARG A 91 -2.06 -4.56 4.01
N THR A 92 -1.74 -5.58 3.22
CA THR A 92 -2.23 -5.70 1.84
C THR A 92 -3.76 -5.77 1.76
N SER A 93 -4.43 -6.37 2.76
CA SER A 93 -5.90 -6.39 2.85
C SER A 93 -6.53 -5.00 2.97
N LEU A 94 -5.80 -4.01 3.50
CA LEU A 94 -6.31 -2.64 3.70
C LEU A 94 -6.10 -1.73 2.49
N VAL A 95 -5.31 -2.15 1.49
CA VAL A 95 -4.93 -1.31 0.33
C VAL A 95 -6.16 -0.72 -0.35
N GLN A 96 -7.19 -1.51 -0.64
CA GLN A 96 -8.37 -1.01 -1.35
C GLN A 96 -9.14 0.04 -0.54
N ARG A 97 -9.25 -0.15 0.78
CA ARG A 97 -9.89 0.80 1.69
C ARG A 97 -9.08 2.08 1.82
N LEU A 98 -7.76 1.96 1.93
CA LEU A 98 -6.82 3.07 1.96
C LEU A 98 -6.91 3.91 0.66
N VAL A 99 -6.86 3.26 -0.50
CA VAL A 99 -7.03 3.92 -1.82
C VAL A 99 -8.36 4.66 -1.88
N THR A 100 -9.46 4.01 -1.49
CA THR A 100 -10.80 4.60 -1.51
C THR A 100 -10.86 5.85 -0.63
N TYR A 101 -10.29 5.77 0.57
CA TYR A 101 -10.27 6.89 1.49
C TYR A 101 -9.39 8.05 0.99
N ILE A 102 -8.17 7.76 0.53
CA ILE A 102 -7.27 8.79 -0.03
C ILE A 102 -7.97 9.52 -1.17
N LYS A 103 -8.58 8.80 -2.12
CA LYS A 103 -9.33 9.42 -3.24
C LYS A 103 -10.45 10.35 -2.77
N ALA A 104 -11.10 10.07 -1.64
CA ALA A 104 -12.18 10.90 -1.13
C ALA A 104 -11.71 12.22 -0.51
N VAL A 105 -10.46 12.28 -0.04
CA VAL A 105 -9.88 13.47 0.62
C VAL A 105 -8.81 14.16 -0.21
N HIS A 106 -8.37 13.55 -1.30
CA HIS A 106 -7.31 14.06 -2.15
C HIS A 106 -7.85 15.20 -3.05
N PRO A 107 -7.12 16.32 -3.21
CA PRO A 107 -7.58 17.45 -4.01
C PRO A 107 -7.61 17.21 -5.53
N TYR A 108 -6.79 16.27 -6.03
CA TYR A 108 -6.86 15.83 -7.43
C TYR A 108 -7.98 14.83 -7.65
N ASP A 109 -8.64 14.92 -8.80
CA ASP A 109 -9.67 13.96 -9.23
C ASP A 109 -9.10 12.55 -9.47
N ILE A 110 -7.87 12.48 -9.98
CA ILE A 110 -7.15 11.24 -10.31
C ILE A 110 -5.77 11.28 -9.65
N PRO A 111 -5.67 11.05 -8.33
CA PRO A 111 -4.37 10.97 -7.67
C PRO A 111 -3.58 9.73 -8.10
N GLU A 112 -2.26 9.85 -8.16
CA GLU A 112 -1.39 8.69 -8.33
C GLU A 112 -1.35 7.92 -7.00
N ILE A 113 -1.82 6.67 -7.02
CA ILE A 113 -1.75 5.75 -5.88
C ILE A 113 -1.36 4.37 -6.41
N ILE A 114 -0.15 3.91 -6.10
CA ILE A 114 0.39 2.64 -6.61
C ILE A 114 0.89 1.80 -5.43
N SER A 115 0.50 0.53 -5.36
CA SER A 115 0.91 -0.39 -4.29
C SER A 115 1.85 -1.48 -4.78
N PHE A 116 2.87 -1.80 -3.98
CA PHE A 116 3.80 -2.89 -4.18
C PHE A 116 3.73 -3.87 -2.99
N PRO A 117 3.67 -5.19 -3.22
CA PRO A 117 3.75 -6.17 -2.13
C PRO A 117 5.16 -6.15 -1.51
N ILE A 118 5.23 -6.38 -0.20
CA ILE A 118 6.50 -6.59 0.52
C ILE A 118 6.79 -8.09 0.51
N ASP A 119 7.90 -8.48 -0.12
CA ASP A 119 8.32 -9.88 -0.20
C ASP A 119 9.01 -10.34 1.08
N ASP A 120 9.82 -9.49 1.72
CA ASP A 120 10.56 -9.82 2.95
C ASP A 120 10.90 -8.56 3.77
N GLY A 121 11.32 -8.76 5.03
CA GLY A 121 11.76 -7.70 5.92
C GLY A 121 12.01 -8.18 7.34
N SER A 122 12.37 -7.25 8.23
CA SER A 122 12.53 -7.57 9.66
C SER A 122 11.21 -8.04 10.27
N GLN A 123 11.19 -9.26 10.82
CA GLN A 123 9.99 -9.86 11.41
C GLN A 123 9.38 -8.98 12.50
N HIS A 124 10.21 -8.39 13.37
CA HIS A 124 9.73 -7.50 14.42
C HIS A 124 9.07 -6.24 13.85
N TYR A 125 9.61 -5.68 12.77
CA TYR A 125 9.03 -4.52 12.10
C TYR A 125 7.71 -4.86 11.42
N LEU A 126 7.65 -5.98 10.71
CA LEU A 126 6.44 -6.45 10.04
C LEU A 126 5.34 -6.80 11.05
N LYS A 127 5.71 -7.38 12.20
CA LYS A 127 4.77 -7.63 13.30
C LYS A 127 4.24 -6.34 13.90
N TRP A 128 5.11 -5.34 14.13
CA TRP A 128 4.68 -4.02 14.58
C TRP A 128 3.73 -3.35 13.57
N MET A 129 3.98 -3.47 12.27
CA MET A 129 3.09 -2.92 11.25
C MET A 129 1.68 -3.53 11.34
N GLU A 130 1.60 -4.84 11.56
CA GLU A 130 0.33 -5.54 11.75
C GLU A 130 -0.42 -5.00 12.97
N ASP A 131 0.27 -4.87 14.10
CA ASP A 131 -0.34 -4.43 15.37
C ASP A 131 -0.76 -2.94 15.33
N ALA A 132 -0.15 -2.13 14.46
CA ALA A 132 -0.45 -0.71 14.30
C ALA A 132 -1.74 -0.43 13.51
N VAL A 133 -2.17 -1.36 12.66
CA VAL A 133 -3.37 -1.21 11.81
C VAL A 133 -4.51 -2.11 12.31
N THR A 134 -5.75 -1.93 11.81
CA THR A 134 -6.88 -2.75 12.26
C THR A 134 -7.83 -3.08 11.12
N ASP A 135 -8.32 -4.32 11.09
CA ASP A 135 -9.21 -4.87 10.04
C ASP A 135 -10.71 -4.46 10.17
N ILE A 136 -11.06 -3.49 11.04
CA ILE A 136 -12.48 -3.17 11.36
C ILE A 136 -13.31 -2.85 10.12
#